data_AF-A0A7X7NYI2-F1
#
_entry.id   AF-A0A7X7NYI2-F1
#
_cell.length_a   1.000
_cell.length_b   1.000
_cell.length_c   1.000
_cell.angle_alpha   90.00
_cell.angle_beta   90.00
_cell.angle_gamma   90.00
#
_symmetry.space_group_name_H-M   'P 1'
#
loop_
_entity.id
_entity.type
_entity.pdbx_description
1 polymer ?
#
loop_
_entity_poly.entity_id
_entity_poly.type
_entity_poly.pdbx_seq_one_letter_code
_entity_poly.pdbx_strand_id
1 'polypeptide(L)' 'MRSEQLMYNILYYLDNLDGDLTELASSSEFEKKRDTYLKFQDQIAFMSNEIRNDLKELNYNESFTGILDRI' A
#
# COMPACT_ATOMS: atom_id res chain seq x y z
N MET A 1 -2.62 2.44 16.88
CA MET A 1 -4.01 1.92 16.96
C MET A 1 -4.17 0.59 16.19
N ARG A 2 -5.23 -0.22 16.43
CA ARG A 2 -5.48 -1.48 15.65
C ARG A 2 -5.62 -1.24 14.15
N SER A 3 -6.30 -0.16 13.75
CA SER A 3 -6.51 0.23 12.34
C SER A 3 -5.19 0.58 11.64
N GLU A 4 -4.36 1.40 12.28
CA GLU A 4 -3.02 1.76 11.83
C GLU A 4 -2.13 0.52 11.61
N GLN A 5 -2.14 -0.42 12.56
CA GLN A 5 -1.39 -1.67 12.41
C GLN A 5 -1.90 -2.53 11.24
N LEU A 6 -3.21 -2.55 10.99
CA LEU A 6 -3.78 -3.22 9.82
C LEU A 6 -3.32 -2.53 8.51
N MET A 7 -3.29 -1.21 8.46
CA MET A 7 -2.82 -0.46 7.30
C MET A 7 -1.34 -0.73 7.00
N TYR A 8 -0.47 -0.76 8.02
CA TYR A 8 0.94 -1.15 7.87
C TYR A 8 1.09 -2.58 7.35
N ASN A 9 0.28 -3.52 7.86
CA ASN A 9 0.29 -4.90 7.36
C ASN A 9 -0.13 -4.96 5.89
N ILE A 10 -1.15 -4.21 5.49
CA ILE A 10 -1.59 -4.17 4.09
C ILE A 10 -0.46 -3.63 3.20
N LEU A 11 0.20 -2.53 3.59
CA LEU A 11 1.33 -1.99 2.84
C LEU A 11 2.45 -3.03 2.66
N TYR A 12 2.78 -3.77 3.73
CA TYR A 12 3.76 -4.86 3.65
C TYR A 12 3.35 -5.96 2.65
N TYR A 13 2.08 -6.37 2.65
CA TYR A 13 1.61 -7.38 1.70
C TYR A 13 1.56 -6.87 0.25
N LEU A 14 1.21 -5.60 0.05
CA LEU A 14 1.21 -4.97 -1.26
C LEU A 14 2.63 -4.89 -1.85
N ASP A 15 3.62 -4.51 -1.04
CA ASP A 15 5.03 -4.45 -1.47
C ASP A 15 5.55 -5.86 -1.87
N ASN A 16 5.19 -6.91 -1.12
CA ASN A 16 5.57 -8.28 -1.50
C ASN A 16 4.90 -8.72 -2.81
N LEU A 17 3.61 -8.41 -2.97
CA LEU A 17 2.87 -8.77 -4.18
C LEU A 17 3.41 -8.04 -5.42
N ASP A 18 3.84 -6.79 -5.29
CA ASP A 18 4.50 -6.04 -6.36
C ASP A 18 5.81 -6.72 -6.81
N GLY A 19 6.60 -7.22 -5.85
CA GLY A 19 7.80 -8.01 -6.10
C GLY A 19 7.49 -9.28 -6.91
N ASP A 20 6.54 -10.09 -6.44
CA ASP A 20 6.14 -11.34 -7.11
C ASP A 20 5.63 -11.07 -8.54
N LEU A 21 4.84 -10.00 -8.74
CA LEU A 21 4.35 -9.61 -10.06
C LEU A 21 5.45 -9.13 -10.99
N THR A 22 6.47 -8.45 -10.46
CA THR A 22 7.66 -8.06 -11.23
C THR A 22 8.42 -9.27 -11.73
N GLU A 23 8.59 -10.29 -10.89
CA GLU A 23 9.23 -11.56 -11.28
C GLU A 23 8.42 -12.28 -12.37
N LEU A 24 7.10 -12.35 -12.22
CA LEU A 24 6.21 -12.96 -13.23
C LEU A 24 6.23 -12.18 -14.56
N ALA A 25 6.23 -10.85 -14.52
CA ALA A 25 6.33 -10.00 -15.71
C ALA A 25 7.66 -10.18 -16.45
N SER A 26 8.73 -10.47 -15.71
CA SER A 26 10.08 -10.69 -16.22
C SER A 26 10.30 -12.11 -16.76
N SER A 27 9.48 -13.08 -16.34
CA SER A 27 9.55 -14.47 -16.80
C SER A 27 9.10 -14.64 -18.25
N SER A 28 9.91 -15.35 -19.04
CA SER A 28 9.56 -15.70 -20.43
C SER A 28 8.34 -16.62 -20.54
N GLU A 29 8.07 -17.42 -19.50
CA GLU A 29 6.90 -18.32 -19.45
C GLU A 29 5.58 -17.54 -19.53
N PHE A 30 5.57 -16.31 -19.00
CA PHE A 30 4.39 -15.47 -18.94
C PHE A 30 4.47 -14.20 -19.81
N GLU A 31 5.30 -14.21 -20.86
CA GLU A 31 5.46 -13.04 -21.75
C GLU A 31 4.12 -12.51 -22.29
N LYS A 32 3.20 -13.41 -22.66
CA LYS A 32 1.84 -13.06 -23.13
C LYS A 32 0.94 -12.40 -22.08
N LYS A 33 1.34 -12.45 -20.80
CA LYS A 33 0.64 -11.89 -19.65
C LYS A 33 1.39 -10.74 -18.99
N ARG A 34 2.58 -10.38 -19.47
CA ARG A 34 3.39 -9.27 -18.96
C ARG A 34 2.57 -8.00 -18.75
N ASP A 35 1.82 -7.57 -19.76
CA ASP A 35 0.99 -6.36 -19.69
C ASP A 35 -0.08 -6.43 -18.60
N THR A 36 -0.56 -7.64 -18.27
CA THR A 36 -1.54 -7.82 -17.19
C THR A 36 -0.87 -7.67 -15.83
N TYR A 37 0.33 -8.22 -15.65
CA TYR A 37 1.08 -8.06 -14.41
C TYR A 37 1.48 -6.60 -14.19
N LEU A 38 1.96 -5.91 -15.22
CA LEU A 38 2.26 -4.47 -15.13
C LEU A 38 1.03 -3.65 -14.71
N LYS A 39 -0.17 -3.97 -15.24
CA LYS A 39 -1.43 -3.32 -14.81
C LYS A 39 -1.76 -3.59 -13.35
N PHE A 40 -1.47 -4.79 -12.84
CA PHE A 40 -1.66 -5.08 -11.41
C PHE A 40 -0.68 -4.27 -10.56
N GLN A 41 0.56 -4.05 -11.01
CA GLN A 41 1.50 -3.17 -10.33
C GLN A 41 1.01 -1.73 -10.25
N ASP A 42 0.44 -1.19 -11.33
CA ASP A 42 -0.18 0.14 -11.33
C ASP A 42 -1.31 0.24 -10.29
N GLN A 43 -2.13 -0.82 -10.17
CA GLN A 43 -3.19 -0.90 -9.17
C GLN A 43 -2.63 -1.00 -7.74
N ILE A 44 -1.55 -1.74 -7.53
CA ILE A 44 -0.87 -1.83 -6.23
C ILE A 44 -0.29 -0.48 -5.82
N ALA A 45 0.34 0.23 -6.75
CA ALA A 45 0.88 1.57 -6.50
C ALA A 45 -0.25 2.55 -6.11
N PHE A 46 -1.39 2.49 -6.80
CA PHE A 46 -2.58 3.27 -6.46
C PHE A 46 -3.09 2.94 -5.04
N MET A 47 -3.34 1.68 -4.73
CA MET A 47 -3.82 1.26 -3.40
C MET A 47 -2.84 1.64 -2.28
N SER A 48 -1.54 1.49 -2.51
CA SER A 48 -0.51 1.85 -1.54
C SER A 48 -0.50 3.35 -1.25
N ASN A 49 -0.76 4.19 -2.25
CA ASN A 49 -0.84 5.63 -2.08
C ASN A 49 -2.08 6.04 -1.26
N GLU A 50 -3.24 5.45 -1.54
CA GLU A 50 -4.46 5.71 -0.77
C GLU A 50 -4.27 5.34 0.71
N ILE A 51 -3.72 4.16 1.01
CA ILE A 51 -3.47 3.72 2.39
C ILE A 51 -2.44 4.62 3.10
N ARG A 52 -1.40 5.07 2.38
CA ARG A 52 -0.43 6.03 2.94
C ARG A 52 -1.06 7.39 3.22
N ASN A 53 -2.06 7.81 2.45
CA ASN A 53 -2.82 9.03 2.73
C ASN A 53 -3.70 8.85 3.97
N ASP A 54 -4.43 7.74 4.08
CA ASP A 54 -5.22 7.42 5.27
C ASP A 54 -4.37 7.39 6.54
N LEU A 55 -3.16 6.81 6.48
CA LEU A 55 -2.20 6.82 7.60
C LEU A 55 -1.76 8.24 7.98
N LYS A 56 -1.52 9.12 7.01
CA LYS A 56 -1.19 10.52 7.28
C LYS A 56 -2.35 11.25 7.97
N GLU A 57 -3.58 11.00 7.52
CA GLU A 57 -4.77 11.59 8.12
C GLU A 57 -5.00 11.11 9.56
N LEU A 58 -4.79 9.81 9.83
CA LEU A 58 -4.83 9.27 11.19
C LEU A 58 -3.80 9.96 12.10
N ASN A 59 -2.56 10.09 11.65
CA ASN A 59 -1.49 10.75 12.42
C ASN A 59 -1.79 12.23 12.66
N TYR A 60 -2.40 12.92 11.68
CA TYR A 60 -2.81 14.31 11.84
C TYR A 60 -3.92 14.46 12.88
N ASN A 61 -4.94 13.60 12.82
CA ASN A 61 -6.06 13.61 13.74
C ASN A 61 -5.65 13.27 15.18
N GLU A 62 -4.76 12.29 15.38
CA GLU A 62 -4.19 11.99 16.70
C GLU A 62 -3.38 13.17 17.26
N SER A 63 -2.64 13.90 16.40
CA SER A 63 -1.92 15.09 16.85
C SER A 63 -2.86 16.20 17.33
N PHE A 64 -4.00 16.37 16.67
CA PHE A 64 -4.98 17.42 16.99
C PHE A 64 -5.77 17.08 18.26
N THR A 65 -6.22 15.84 18.43
CA THR A 65 -6.88 15.39 19.67
C THR A 65 -5.91 15.41 20.86
N GLY A 66 -4.65 15.03 20.67
CA GLY A 66 -3.63 15.10 21.71
C GLY A 66 -3.26 16.54 22.14
N ILE A 67 -3.45 17.53 21.28
CA ILE A 67 -3.35 18.95 21.64
C ILE A 67 -4.58 19.40 22.43
N LEU A 68 -5.79 19.00 22.00
CA LEU A 68 -7.04 19.36 22.68
C LEU A 68 -7.13 18.77 24.09
N ASP A 69 -6.68 17.53 24.30
CA ASP A 69 -6.64 16.89 25.63
C ASP A 69 -5.65 17.55 26.61
N ARG A 70 -4.78 18.45 26.14
CA ARG A 70 -3.81 19.19 26.96
C ARG A 70 -4.27 20.61 27.35
N ILE A 71 -5.41 21.09 26.85
CA ILE A 71 -5.95 22.44 27.11
C ILE A 71 -7.11 22.32 28.11
#